data_AF-A0AB35K344-F1
#
_entry.id   AF-A0AB35K344-F1
#
_cell.length_a   1.000
_cell.length_b   1.000
_cell.length_c   1.000
_cell.angle_alpha   90.00
_cell.angle_beta   90.00
_cell.angle_gamma   90.00
#
_symmetry.space_group_name_H-M   'P 1'
#
loop_
_entity.id
_entity.type
_entity.pdbx_description
1 polymer ?
#
loop_
_entity_poly.entity_id
_entity_poly.type
_entity_poly.pdbx_seq_one_letter_code
_entity_poly.pdbx_strand_id
1 'polypeptide(L)'
;MHDNNSIDGEAVLPDPLIDSDVDLRDFAYMPLDVVRFRDSDFTAITDGEAFKAGVLLWCASWHQVPAGSLPNDDRILANLAGFGRFIAEWEKVRAEALHGWKVCNDGRIYHPTICEKAQESWSSKQGHHYAKFADRMRKSNKKLESEGMKSIDIPPMEQWIDAGCPKDWGDISRSVPKEFQRKTEGTPKDFQNKDDGNPSNSALKGEVREHKGNNINICPPNGEPVPTEKLKENFKNEIQEVFEFWKVTFNKRSTTVLDNKRKTKIQARLKEGYTVQDLKQAILGCSKSEYHIQGGYTDIELICREASKLDRFIEMSNPTQVTVHPEGESEQPAPTQYKAVKERW
;
A
#
# COMPACT_ATOMS: atom_id res chain seq x y z
N MET A 1 -34.38 36.48 -50.12
CA MET A 1 -32.97 36.34 -49.73
C MET A 1 -32.84 36.97 -48.38
N HIS A 2 -32.65 36.18 -47.32
CA HIS A 2 -31.91 36.47 -46.09
C HIS A 2 -31.83 35.09 -45.42
N ASP A 3 -30.75 34.40 -45.75
CA ASP A 3 -30.37 33.12 -45.19
C ASP A 3 -30.01 33.33 -43.71
N ASN A 4 -30.76 32.70 -42.81
CA ASN A 4 -30.37 32.57 -41.41
C ASN A 4 -30.04 31.10 -41.15
N ASN A 5 -28.81 30.73 -41.49
CA ASN A 5 -28.19 29.48 -41.07
C ASN A 5 -27.52 29.73 -39.71
N SER A 6 -28.29 29.60 -38.63
CA SER A 6 -27.74 29.56 -37.27
C SER A 6 -27.48 28.11 -36.92
N ILE A 7 -26.25 27.64 -37.17
CA ILE A 7 -25.76 26.36 -36.68
C ILE A 7 -25.02 26.65 -35.38
N ASP A 8 -25.73 26.58 -34.27
CA ASP A 8 -25.11 26.47 -32.95
C ASP A 8 -24.58 25.03 -32.83
N GLY A 9 -23.32 24.84 -33.20
CA GLY A 9 -22.62 23.57 -33.07
C GLY A 9 -22.31 23.29 -31.60
N GLU A 10 -23.20 22.57 -30.92
CA GLU A 10 -22.94 21.99 -29.61
C GLU A 10 -21.68 21.11 -29.70
N ALA A 11 -20.60 21.52 -29.03
CA ALA A 11 -19.35 20.78 -29.04
C ALA A 11 -19.55 19.42 -28.33
N VAL A 12 -19.66 18.35 -29.10
CA VAL A 12 -19.80 16.98 -28.57
C VAL A 12 -18.53 16.62 -27.80
N LEU A 13 -18.66 16.41 -26.49
CA LEU A 13 -17.57 15.97 -25.63
C LEU A 13 -17.21 14.49 -25.92
N PRO A 14 -15.93 14.11 -25.85
CA PRO A 14 -15.51 12.72 -26.05
C PRO A 14 -15.98 11.80 -24.93
N ASP A 15 -16.05 10.51 -25.23
CA ASP A 15 -16.23 9.46 -24.22
C ASP A 15 -15.03 9.40 -23.26
N PRO A 16 -15.22 8.84 -22.04
CA PRO A 16 -14.13 8.54 -21.11
C PRO A 16 -12.98 7.77 -21.78
N LEU A 17 -11.74 8.11 -21.42
CA LEU A 17 -10.56 7.50 -22.05
C LEU A 17 -10.25 6.07 -21.55
N ILE A 18 -10.93 5.64 -20.49
CA ILE A 18 -10.73 4.36 -19.83
C ILE A 18 -12.03 3.92 -19.14
N ASP A 19 -12.20 2.61 -18.96
CA ASP A 19 -13.40 2.03 -18.36
C ASP A 19 -13.66 2.52 -16.94
N SER A 20 -14.94 2.60 -16.58
CA SER A 20 -15.38 3.20 -15.32
C SER A 20 -14.94 2.45 -14.05
N ASP A 21 -14.55 1.18 -14.21
CA ASP A 21 -14.22 0.23 -13.15
C ASP A 21 -12.72 0.10 -12.89
N VAL A 22 -11.88 0.83 -13.62
CA VAL A 22 -10.43 0.79 -13.43
C VAL A 22 -10.04 1.40 -12.08
N ASP A 23 -9.78 0.52 -11.11
CA ASP A 23 -9.44 0.85 -9.73
C ASP A 23 -8.01 0.40 -9.37
N LEU A 24 -7.13 1.40 -9.20
CA LEU A 24 -5.72 1.24 -8.84
C LEU A 24 -5.39 1.85 -7.47
N ARG A 25 -6.38 2.06 -6.59
CA ARG A 25 -6.15 2.62 -5.24
C ARG A 25 -5.23 1.74 -4.37
N ASP A 26 -5.10 0.46 -4.68
CA ASP A 26 -4.16 -0.48 -4.06
C ASP A 26 -2.72 -0.41 -4.63
N PHE A 27 -2.49 0.37 -5.69
CA PHE A 27 -1.17 0.56 -6.30
C PHE A 27 -0.47 1.78 -5.72
N ALA A 28 0.49 1.56 -4.82
CA ALA A 28 1.25 2.64 -4.20
C ALA A 28 2.12 3.46 -5.18
N TYR A 29 2.46 2.89 -6.34
CA TYR A 29 3.36 3.50 -7.33
C TYR A 29 2.64 3.75 -8.65
N MET A 30 2.87 4.93 -9.23
CA MET A 30 2.45 5.31 -10.57
C MET A 30 3.65 5.21 -11.53
N PRO A 31 3.58 4.42 -12.61
CA PRO A 31 4.62 4.40 -13.64
C PRO A 31 4.78 5.77 -14.30
N LEU A 32 6.01 6.21 -14.47
CA LEU A 32 6.35 7.45 -15.16
C LEU A 32 7.32 7.14 -16.31
N ASP A 33 6.91 7.45 -17.54
CA ASP A 33 7.82 7.45 -18.68
C ASP A 33 8.67 8.72 -18.62
N VAL A 34 9.90 8.56 -18.11
CA VAL A 34 10.79 9.68 -17.81
C VAL A 34 11.17 10.47 -19.06
N VAL A 35 11.37 9.81 -20.21
CA VAL A 35 11.77 10.49 -21.45
C VAL A 35 10.59 11.24 -22.03
N ARG A 36 9.44 10.57 -22.15
CA ARG A 36 8.21 11.21 -22.63
C ARG A 36 7.78 12.38 -21.74
N PHE A 37 7.99 12.27 -20.42
CA PHE A 37 7.72 13.35 -19.50
C PHE A 37 8.68 14.53 -19.67
N ARG A 38 10.00 14.28 -19.58
CA ARG A 38 11.03 15.31 -19.64
C ARG A 38 10.97 16.12 -20.93
N ASP A 39 10.69 15.45 -22.05
CA ASP A 39 10.70 16.04 -23.39
C ASP A 39 9.30 16.50 -23.85
N SER A 40 8.31 16.52 -22.95
CA SER A 40 6.94 16.96 -23.28
C SER A 40 6.81 18.48 -23.36
N ASP A 41 5.81 18.96 -24.10
CA ASP A 41 5.47 20.39 -24.11
C ASP A 41 5.15 20.91 -22.69
N PHE A 42 4.57 20.05 -21.83
CA PHE A 42 4.26 20.40 -20.45
C PHE A 42 5.49 20.89 -19.69
N THR A 43 6.61 20.16 -19.72
CA THR A 43 7.87 20.57 -19.05
C THR A 43 8.53 21.78 -19.69
N ALA A 44 8.26 22.04 -20.98
CA ALA A 44 8.86 23.14 -21.72
C ALA A 44 8.14 24.49 -21.50
N ILE A 45 6.81 24.46 -21.30
CA ILE A 45 5.98 25.67 -21.32
C ILE A 45 5.44 26.11 -19.96
N THR A 46 5.38 25.22 -18.96
CA THR A 46 4.76 25.55 -17.66
C THR A 46 5.69 26.27 -16.71
N ASP A 47 5.14 27.26 -16.00
CA ASP A 47 5.82 27.88 -14.86
C ASP A 47 5.98 26.88 -13.69
N GLY A 48 6.92 27.16 -12.77
CA GLY A 48 7.26 26.25 -11.68
C GLY A 48 6.10 25.86 -10.76
N GLU A 49 5.20 26.79 -10.42
CA GLU A 49 4.03 26.46 -9.59
C GLU A 49 2.97 25.68 -10.39
N ALA A 50 2.76 26.01 -11.66
CA ALA A 50 1.86 25.27 -12.55
C ALA A 50 2.37 23.83 -12.79
N PHE A 51 3.67 23.67 -12.96
CA PHE A 51 4.33 22.38 -13.11
C PHE A 51 4.13 21.50 -11.88
N LYS A 52 4.43 22.03 -10.69
CA LYS A 52 4.20 21.34 -9.40
C LYS A 52 2.72 20.94 -9.26
N ALA A 53 1.80 21.85 -9.55
CA ALA A 53 0.37 21.59 -9.51
C ALA A 53 -0.04 20.45 -10.46
N GLY A 54 0.42 20.48 -11.72
CA GLY A 54 0.12 19.44 -12.70
C GLY A 54 0.64 18.06 -12.29
N VAL A 55 1.87 17.98 -11.76
CA VAL A 55 2.42 16.71 -11.25
C VAL A 55 1.61 16.17 -10.07
N LEU A 56 1.17 17.03 -9.14
CA LEU A 56 0.29 16.63 -8.04
C LEU A 56 -1.06 16.09 -8.56
N LEU A 57 -1.62 16.71 -9.60
CA LEU A 57 -2.87 16.28 -10.23
C LEU A 57 -2.71 14.92 -10.93
N TRP A 58 -1.57 14.65 -11.58
CA TRP A 58 -1.27 13.33 -12.13
C TRP A 58 -1.27 12.27 -11.03
N CYS A 59 -0.55 12.52 -9.93
CA CYS A 59 -0.51 11.62 -8.78
C CYS A 59 -1.91 11.41 -8.17
N ALA A 60 -2.70 12.47 -8.01
CA ALA A 60 -4.05 12.38 -7.47
C ALA A 60 -4.98 11.54 -8.36
N SER A 61 -4.86 11.71 -9.69
CA SER A 61 -5.68 11.01 -10.67
C SER A 61 -5.42 9.51 -10.71
N TRP A 62 -4.19 9.07 -10.37
CA TRP A 62 -3.81 7.66 -10.31
C TRP A 62 -4.68 6.86 -9.33
N HIS A 63 -5.14 7.50 -8.25
CA HIS A 63 -5.98 6.88 -7.22
C HIS A 63 -7.46 7.27 -7.31
N GLN A 64 -7.88 7.95 -8.37
CA GLN A 64 -9.29 8.11 -8.66
C GLN A 64 -9.88 6.83 -9.27
N VAL A 65 -11.21 6.74 -9.27
CA VAL A 65 -11.96 5.73 -10.02
C VAL A 65 -12.87 6.50 -10.98
N PRO A 66 -12.60 6.49 -12.29
CA PRO A 66 -11.54 5.71 -12.98
C PRO A 66 -10.13 6.27 -12.77
N ALA A 67 -9.12 5.41 -12.74
CA ALA A 67 -7.73 5.86 -12.62
C ALA A 67 -7.29 6.67 -13.84
N GLY A 68 -6.55 7.76 -13.61
CA GLY A 68 -6.15 8.73 -14.64
C GLY A 68 -7.18 9.84 -14.92
N SER A 69 -8.27 9.87 -14.15
CA SER A 69 -9.30 10.92 -14.21
C SER A 69 -9.31 11.80 -12.96
N LEU A 70 -9.96 12.96 -13.04
CA LEU A 70 -10.26 13.84 -11.91
C LEU A 70 -11.68 14.43 -12.05
N PRO A 71 -12.36 14.77 -10.94
CA PRO A 71 -13.56 15.60 -11.00
C PRO A 71 -13.28 16.97 -11.63
N ASN A 72 -14.15 17.44 -12.53
CA ASN A 72 -14.04 18.77 -13.13
C ASN A 72 -14.66 19.86 -12.23
N ASP A 73 -14.13 20.01 -11.01
CA ASP A 73 -14.57 21.03 -10.04
C ASP A 73 -13.35 21.75 -9.45
N ASP A 74 -13.28 23.06 -9.64
CA ASP A 74 -12.10 23.85 -9.25
C ASP A 74 -11.82 23.86 -7.75
N ARG A 75 -12.83 23.60 -6.89
CA ARG A 75 -12.61 23.48 -5.44
C ARG A 75 -11.85 22.20 -5.12
N ILE A 76 -12.20 21.11 -5.81
CA ILE A 76 -11.54 19.81 -5.67
C ILE A 76 -10.15 19.88 -6.31
N LEU A 77 -10.04 20.43 -7.51
CA LEU A 77 -8.78 20.57 -8.23
C LEU A 77 -7.79 21.44 -7.48
N ALA A 78 -8.21 22.60 -6.95
CA ALA A 78 -7.36 23.45 -6.11
C ALA A 78 -6.82 22.69 -4.88
N ASN A 79 -7.65 21.88 -4.23
CA ASN A 79 -7.22 21.06 -3.10
C ASN A 79 -6.20 19.99 -3.52
N LEU A 80 -6.45 19.27 -4.61
CA LEU A 80 -5.55 18.23 -5.12
C LEU A 80 -4.22 18.80 -5.65
N ALA A 81 -4.25 20.00 -6.23
CA ALA A 81 -3.09 20.73 -6.72
C ALA A 81 -2.25 21.39 -5.61
N GLY A 82 -2.68 21.31 -4.34
CA GLY A 82 -1.95 21.86 -3.20
C GLY A 82 -2.27 23.32 -2.85
N PHE A 83 -3.27 23.94 -3.50
CA PHE A 83 -3.78 25.28 -3.18
C PHE A 83 -4.84 25.25 -2.06
N GLY A 84 -5.47 24.09 -1.81
CA GLY A 84 -6.49 23.98 -0.77
C GLY A 84 -7.69 24.88 -1.06
N ARG A 85 -7.97 25.81 -0.13
CA ARG A 85 -9.08 26.77 -0.24
C ARG A 85 -8.77 28.03 -1.07
N PHE A 86 -7.54 28.19 -1.53
CA PHE A 86 -7.10 29.38 -2.27
C PHE A 86 -7.41 29.26 -3.78
N ILE A 87 -8.70 29.24 -4.13
CA ILE A 87 -9.19 29.00 -5.50
C ILE A 87 -8.69 30.08 -6.48
N ALA A 88 -8.65 31.35 -6.06
CA ALA A 88 -8.17 32.44 -6.91
C ALA A 88 -6.68 32.30 -7.30
N GLU A 89 -5.86 31.65 -6.49
CA GLU A 89 -4.46 31.36 -6.85
C GLU A 89 -4.37 30.14 -7.77
N TRP A 90 -5.21 29.12 -7.54
CA TRP A 90 -5.35 27.98 -8.45
C TRP A 90 -5.76 28.43 -9.86
N GLU A 91 -6.75 29.31 -9.98
CA GLU A 91 -7.25 29.80 -11.27
C GLU A 91 -6.14 30.42 -12.15
N LYS A 92 -5.14 31.06 -11.55
CA LYS A 92 -4.01 31.66 -12.28
C LYS A 92 -3.14 30.62 -12.98
N VAL A 93 -2.96 29.44 -12.39
CA VAL A 93 -2.11 28.36 -12.93
C VAL A 93 -2.90 27.23 -13.58
N ARG A 94 -4.23 27.21 -13.40
CA ARG A 94 -5.13 26.12 -13.82
C ARG A 94 -4.93 25.68 -15.26
N ALA A 95 -4.89 26.64 -16.19
CA ALA A 95 -4.80 26.34 -17.62
C ALA A 95 -3.49 25.62 -17.98
N GLU A 96 -2.38 26.03 -17.36
CA GLU A 96 -1.06 25.42 -17.53
C GLU A 96 -0.96 24.07 -16.81
N ALA A 97 -1.43 23.97 -15.57
CA ALA A 97 -1.43 22.74 -14.78
C ALA A 97 -2.31 21.64 -15.40
N LEU A 98 -3.39 22.02 -16.08
CA LEU A 98 -4.29 21.13 -16.81
C LEU A 98 -3.94 21.00 -18.31
N HIS A 99 -2.73 21.38 -18.72
CA HIS A 99 -2.29 21.18 -20.10
C HIS A 99 -2.36 19.68 -20.49
N GLY A 100 -2.99 19.39 -21.62
CA GLY A 100 -3.16 18.03 -22.15
C GLY A 100 -4.30 17.22 -21.55
N TRP A 101 -5.04 17.74 -20.55
CA TRP A 101 -6.23 17.08 -20.02
C TRP A 101 -7.43 17.21 -20.96
N LYS A 102 -8.28 16.19 -20.99
CA LYS A 102 -9.50 16.15 -21.81
C LYS A 102 -10.74 16.12 -20.92
N VAL A 103 -11.66 17.05 -21.12
CA VAL A 103 -13.00 16.98 -20.53
C VAL A 103 -13.82 15.95 -21.30
N CYS A 104 -14.43 15.00 -20.60
CA CYS A 104 -15.26 13.95 -21.20
C CYS A 104 -16.75 14.17 -20.86
N ASN A 105 -17.62 13.45 -21.57
CA ASN A 105 -19.08 13.58 -21.45
C ASN A 105 -19.66 13.09 -20.11
N ASP A 106 -18.85 12.42 -19.28
CA ASP A 106 -19.20 11.98 -17.92
C ASP A 106 -18.96 13.06 -16.85
N GLY A 107 -18.52 14.26 -17.27
CA GLY A 107 -18.25 15.39 -16.39
C GLY A 107 -16.90 15.33 -15.68
N ARG A 108 -16.02 14.39 -16.04
CA ARG A 108 -14.65 14.29 -15.50
C ARG A 108 -13.63 14.81 -16.51
N ILE A 109 -12.42 15.07 -16.01
CA ILE A 109 -11.25 15.34 -16.86
C ILE A 109 -10.29 14.17 -16.81
N TYR A 110 -9.70 13.81 -17.95
CA TYR A 110 -8.82 12.66 -18.12
C TYR A 110 -7.46 13.08 -18.65
N HIS A 111 -6.39 12.52 -18.09
CA HIS A 111 -5.04 12.71 -18.63
C HIS A 111 -4.66 11.52 -19.52
N PRO A 112 -4.52 11.69 -20.85
CA PRO A 112 -4.32 10.58 -21.79
C PRO A 112 -3.17 9.65 -21.42
N THR A 113 -2.01 10.21 -21.05
CA THR A 113 -0.83 9.41 -20.68
C THR A 113 -1.02 8.65 -19.37
N ILE A 114 -1.76 9.21 -18.39
CA ILE A 114 -1.99 8.49 -17.14
C ILE A 114 -3.03 7.40 -17.34
N CYS A 115 -4.06 7.65 -18.16
CA CYS A 115 -5.05 6.63 -18.54
C CYS A 115 -4.39 5.44 -19.26
N GLU A 116 -3.45 5.71 -20.17
CA GLU A 116 -2.64 4.66 -20.83
C GLU A 116 -1.92 3.77 -19.78
N LYS A 117 -1.21 4.38 -18.83
CA LYS A 117 -0.49 3.65 -17.77
C LYS A 117 -1.42 2.97 -16.77
N ALA A 118 -2.61 3.53 -16.55
CA ALA A 118 -3.63 2.92 -15.72
C ALA A 118 -4.17 1.65 -16.40
N GLN A 119 -4.47 1.68 -17.70
CA GLN A 119 -4.95 0.53 -18.46
C GLN A 119 -3.92 -0.61 -18.49
N GLU A 120 -2.64 -0.29 -18.69
CA GLU A 120 -1.54 -1.27 -18.62
C GLU A 120 -1.50 -1.96 -17.24
N SER A 121 -1.59 -1.16 -16.17
CA SER A 121 -1.53 -1.66 -14.78
C SER A 121 -2.75 -2.48 -14.40
N TRP A 122 -3.94 -2.05 -14.85
CA TRP A 122 -5.20 -2.75 -14.68
C TRP A 122 -5.22 -4.10 -15.38
N SER A 123 -4.79 -4.13 -16.66
CA SER A 123 -4.71 -5.37 -17.43
C SER A 123 -3.75 -6.37 -16.79
N SER A 124 -2.61 -5.89 -16.26
CA SER A 124 -1.67 -6.71 -15.51
C SER A 124 -2.27 -7.26 -14.20
N LYS A 125 -3.00 -6.42 -13.45
CA LYS A 125 -3.73 -6.81 -12.22
C LYS A 125 -4.75 -7.91 -12.50
N GLN A 126 -5.58 -7.73 -13.52
CA GLN A 126 -6.56 -8.73 -13.94
C GLN A 126 -5.88 -10.03 -14.38
N GLY A 127 -4.79 -9.94 -15.15
CA GLY A 127 -4.01 -11.11 -15.60
C GLY A 127 -3.42 -11.90 -14.43
N HIS A 128 -2.88 -11.22 -13.42
CA HIS A 128 -2.38 -11.86 -12.20
C HIS A 128 -3.51 -12.53 -11.40
N HIS A 129 -4.67 -11.89 -11.30
CA HIS A 129 -5.83 -12.48 -10.62
C HIS A 129 -6.31 -13.74 -11.33
N TYR A 130 -6.45 -13.67 -12.67
CA TYR A 130 -6.82 -14.81 -13.49
C TYR A 130 -5.81 -15.96 -13.42
N ALA A 131 -4.50 -15.66 -13.47
CA ALA A 131 -3.46 -16.68 -13.34
C ALA A 131 -3.55 -17.44 -12.01
N LYS A 132 -3.77 -16.72 -10.89
CA LYS A 132 -3.99 -17.34 -9.57
C LYS A 132 -5.28 -18.16 -9.54
N PHE A 133 -6.35 -17.67 -10.16
CA PHE A 133 -7.60 -18.42 -10.32
C PHE A 133 -7.39 -19.72 -11.09
N ALA A 134 -6.77 -19.66 -12.28
CA ALA A 134 -6.51 -20.81 -13.13
C ALA A 134 -5.61 -21.85 -12.44
N ASP A 135 -4.61 -21.42 -11.66
CA ASP A 135 -3.77 -22.33 -10.87
C ASP A 135 -4.57 -23.06 -9.77
N ARG A 136 -5.47 -22.35 -9.05
CA ARG A 136 -6.38 -22.97 -8.07
C ARG A 136 -7.29 -24.01 -8.75
N MET A 137 -7.86 -23.67 -9.91
CA MET A 137 -8.72 -24.59 -10.66
C MET A 137 -7.96 -25.83 -11.14
N ARG A 138 -6.73 -25.67 -11.66
CA ARG A 138 -5.88 -26.82 -12.04
C ARG A 138 -5.59 -27.74 -10.85
N LYS A 139 -5.27 -27.19 -9.69
CA LYS A 139 -5.07 -27.97 -8.45
C LYS A 139 -6.35 -28.69 -8.02
N SER A 140 -7.50 -28.02 -8.11
CA SER A 140 -8.81 -28.63 -7.83
C SER A 140 -9.14 -29.75 -8.81
N ASN A 141 -8.91 -29.56 -10.10
CA ASN A 141 -9.15 -30.58 -11.13
C ASN A 141 -8.27 -31.81 -10.93
N LYS A 142 -6.99 -31.63 -10.59
CA LYS A 142 -6.11 -32.76 -10.25
C LYS A 142 -6.62 -33.58 -9.07
N LYS A 143 -7.24 -32.92 -8.08
CA LYS A 143 -7.91 -33.59 -6.95
C LYS A 143 -9.15 -34.35 -7.41
N LEU A 144 -10.02 -33.72 -8.20
CA LEU A 144 -11.22 -34.37 -8.76
C LEU A 144 -10.85 -35.61 -9.59
N GLU A 145 -9.82 -35.53 -10.42
CA GLU A 145 -9.31 -36.65 -11.20
C GLU A 145 -8.84 -37.81 -10.30
N SER A 146 -8.14 -37.51 -9.20
CA SER A 146 -7.73 -38.53 -8.22
C SER A 146 -8.90 -39.19 -7.49
N GLU A 147 -10.04 -38.49 -7.40
CA GLU A 147 -11.29 -38.98 -6.81
C GLU A 147 -12.22 -39.63 -7.88
N GLY A 148 -11.75 -39.77 -9.13
CA GLY A 148 -12.54 -40.34 -10.23
C GLY A 148 -13.68 -39.43 -10.74
N MET A 149 -13.68 -38.17 -10.35
CA MET A 149 -14.67 -37.16 -10.77
C MET A 149 -14.22 -36.45 -12.05
N LYS A 150 -15.19 -35.89 -12.78
CA LYS A 150 -14.92 -35.08 -13.99
C LYS A 150 -14.25 -33.76 -13.62
N SER A 151 -13.25 -33.37 -14.39
CA SER A 151 -12.61 -32.05 -14.29
C SER A 151 -13.57 -30.93 -14.70
N ILE A 152 -13.40 -29.76 -14.08
CA ILE A 152 -14.18 -28.56 -14.35
C ILE A 152 -13.43 -27.71 -15.37
N ASP A 153 -14.13 -27.16 -16.37
CA ASP A 153 -13.51 -26.33 -17.39
C ASP A 153 -13.03 -24.99 -16.81
N ILE A 154 -11.85 -24.54 -17.27
CA ILE A 154 -11.26 -23.26 -16.86
C ILE A 154 -11.62 -22.24 -17.95
N PRO A 155 -12.50 -21.27 -17.66
CA PRO A 155 -12.96 -20.31 -18.66
C PRO A 155 -11.79 -19.43 -19.11
N PRO A 156 -11.79 -18.92 -20.36
CA PRO A 156 -10.90 -17.84 -20.78
C PRO A 156 -11.01 -16.61 -19.86
N MET A 157 -9.95 -15.80 -19.82
CA MET A 157 -9.85 -14.62 -18.93
C MET A 157 -11.01 -13.63 -19.13
N GLU A 158 -11.39 -13.34 -20.37
CA GLU A 158 -12.48 -12.41 -20.71
C GLU A 158 -13.82 -12.87 -20.10
N GLN A 159 -14.19 -14.14 -20.30
CA GLN A 159 -15.41 -14.70 -19.73
C GLN A 159 -15.41 -14.70 -18.20
N TRP A 160 -14.25 -14.87 -17.58
CA TRP A 160 -14.12 -14.81 -16.12
C TRP A 160 -14.25 -13.37 -15.58
N ILE A 161 -13.76 -12.38 -16.34
CA ILE A 161 -13.91 -10.96 -16.02
C ILE A 161 -15.37 -10.53 -16.18
N ASP A 162 -16.02 -10.90 -17.29
CA ASP A 162 -17.43 -10.60 -17.56
C ASP A 162 -18.37 -11.19 -16.49
N ALA A 163 -17.99 -12.32 -15.91
CA ALA A 163 -18.70 -12.95 -14.81
C ALA A 163 -18.48 -12.26 -13.44
N GLY A 164 -17.73 -11.15 -13.39
CA GLY A 164 -17.44 -10.41 -12.16
C GLY A 164 -16.31 -10.99 -11.31
N CYS A 165 -15.36 -11.71 -11.93
CA CYS A 165 -14.21 -12.31 -11.25
C CYS A 165 -14.57 -13.20 -10.03
N PRO A 166 -15.52 -14.15 -10.16
CA PRO A 166 -16.02 -14.94 -9.02
C PRO A 166 -14.92 -15.82 -8.41
N LYS A 167 -14.91 -15.91 -7.08
CA LYS A 167 -13.97 -16.76 -6.32
C LYS A 167 -14.31 -18.24 -6.44
N ASP A 168 -15.60 -18.58 -6.50
CA ASP A 168 -16.14 -19.95 -6.40
C ASP A 168 -16.67 -20.48 -7.75
N TRP A 169 -15.84 -20.38 -8.81
CA TRP A 169 -16.21 -20.85 -10.15
C TRP A 169 -16.63 -22.33 -10.19
N GLY A 170 -16.04 -23.16 -9.33
CA GLY A 170 -16.35 -24.58 -9.25
C GLY A 170 -17.80 -24.88 -8.88
N ASP A 171 -18.44 -24.03 -8.07
CA ASP A 171 -19.83 -24.23 -7.65
C ASP A 171 -20.82 -23.66 -8.68
N ILE A 172 -20.46 -22.55 -9.33
CA ILE A 172 -21.20 -22.00 -10.47
C ILE A 172 -21.22 -23.01 -11.63
N SER A 173 -20.08 -23.65 -11.93
CA SER A 173 -20.01 -24.63 -13.01
C SER A 173 -20.74 -25.95 -12.70
N ARG A 174 -20.79 -26.38 -11.43
CA ARG A 174 -21.55 -27.59 -11.01
C ARG A 174 -23.06 -27.39 -11.01
N SER A 175 -23.55 -26.16 -10.88
CA SER A 175 -24.97 -25.82 -10.79
C SER A 175 -25.62 -25.45 -12.13
N VAL A 176 -24.88 -25.50 -13.25
CA VAL A 176 -25.42 -25.22 -14.59
C VAL A 176 -25.57 -26.51 -15.40
N PRO A 177 -26.79 -27.08 -15.48
CA PRO A 177 -27.15 -28.01 -16.54
C PRO A 177 -26.95 -27.37 -17.93
N LYS A 178 -26.43 -28.17 -18.86
CA LYS A 178 -25.93 -27.79 -20.19
C LYS A 178 -26.97 -27.26 -21.20
N GLU A 179 -28.13 -26.76 -20.76
CA GLU A 179 -29.27 -26.46 -21.65
C GLU A 179 -29.64 -24.99 -21.80
N PHE A 180 -28.97 -24.06 -21.12
CA PHE A 180 -29.28 -22.63 -21.24
C PHE A 180 -28.05 -21.77 -21.59
N GLN A 181 -27.47 -22.01 -22.77
CA GLN A 181 -26.86 -20.93 -23.53
C GLN A 181 -27.95 -20.33 -24.44
N ARG A 182 -28.61 -19.27 -23.97
CA ARG A 182 -29.31 -18.32 -24.85
C ARG A 182 -28.85 -16.90 -24.56
N LYS A 183 -28.79 -16.14 -25.66
CA LYS A 183 -28.27 -14.78 -25.82
C LYS A 183 -28.91 -13.75 -24.87
N THR A 184 -28.05 -12.82 -24.44
CA THR A 184 -28.24 -11.38 -24.12
C THR A 184 -29.64 -10.85 -23.85
N GLU A 185 -29.84 -10.20 -22.69
CA GLU A 185 -30.23 -8.77 -22.52
C GLU A 185 -30.60 -8.46 -21.05
N GLY A 186 -30.13 -7.32 -20.53
CA GLY A 186 -30.75 -6.59 -19.39
C GLY A 186 -30.16 -6.80 -17.99
N THR A 187 -29.45 -5.79 -17.50
CA THR A 187 -29.05 -5.59 -16.07
C THR A 187 -30.30 -5.36 -15.18
N PRO A 188 -30.25 -5.63 -13.86
CA PRO A 188 -29.85 -4.55 -12.94
C PRO A 188 -28.95 -4.96 -11.75
N LYS A 189 -28.23 -3.93 -11.28
CA LYS A 189 -27.39 -3.85 -10.07
C LYS A 189 -28.13 -4.30 -8.81
N ASP A 190 -27.46 -5.09 -7.97
CA ASP A 190 -27.33 -4.90 -6.52
C ASP A 190 -26.90 -6.21 -5.85
N PHE A 191 -25.60 -6.37 -5.59
CA PHE A 191 -25.15 -7.21 -4.47
C PHE A 191 -23.92 -6.56 -3.83
N GLN A 192 -24.19 -5.90 -2.71
CA GLN A 192 -23.18 -5.50 -1.74
C GLN A 192 -22.46 -6.75 -1.23
N ASN A 193 -21.18 -6.89 -1.54
CA ASN A 193 -20.30 -7.79 -0.78
C ASN A 193 -19.35 -6.92 0.04
N LYS A 194 -19.55 -7.00 1.35
CA LYS A 194 -18.69 -6.40 2.37
C LYS A 194 -17.28 -6.96 2.21
N ASP A 195 -16.32 -6.04 2.17
CA ASP A 195 -14.90 -6.30 2.26
C ASP A 195 -14.57 -6.90 3.62
N ASP A 196 -14.23 -8.19 3.64
CA ASP A 196 -13.32 -8.74 4.64
C ASP A 196 -12.04 -9.12 3.90
N GLY A 197 -11.01 -8.32 4.16
CA GLY A 197 -9.72 -8.35 3.49
C GLY A 197 -9.00 -9.68 3.64
N ASN A 198 -8.45 -10.16 2.53
CA ASN A 198 -7.51 -11.29 2.54
C ASN A 198 -6.07 -10.75 2.39
N PRO A 199 -5.09 -11.29 3.13
CA PRO A 199 -3.86 -10.61 3.45
C PRO A 199 -2.85 -10.68 2.29
N SER A 200 -2.12 -9.59 2.11
CA SER A 200 -0.98 -9.53 1.19
C SER A 200 0.17 -10.39 1.74
N ASN A 201 0.53 -11.45 1.02
CA ASN A 201 1.79 -12.13 1.24
C ASN A 201 2.52 -12.39 -0.07
N SER A 202 3.65 -11.68 -0.19
CA SER A 202 4.95 -12.13 -0.72
C SER A 202 5.15 -12.31 -2.24
N ALA A 203 5.92 -11.35 -2.78
CA ALA A 203 7.24 -11.49 -3.40
C ALA A 203 7.42 -12.19 -4.76
N LEU A 204 7.96 -11.43 -5.73
CA LEU A 204 8.95 -11.81 -6.75
C LEU A 204 9.65 -10.49 -7.18
N LYS A 205 10.87 -10.18 -6.73
CA LYS A 205 12.18 -10.55 -7.31
C LYS A 205 12.31 -10.17 -8.80
N GLY A 206 12.80 -8.95 -9.04
CA GLY A 206 13.37 -8.50 -10.30
C GLY A 206 14.60 -7.65 -9.99
N GLU A 207 15.76 -8.08 -10.48
CA GLU A 207 17.04 -7.40 -10.33
C GLU A 207 17.10 -6.19 -11.28
N VAL A 208 17.42 -5.00 -10.77
CA VAL A 208 17.97 -3.90 -11.58
C VAL A 208 19.06 -3.19 -10.78
N ARG A 209 20.21 -3.01 -11.44
CA ARG A 209 21.43 -2.37 -10.93
C ARG A 209 21.22 -0.86 -10.83
N GLU A 210 21.51 -0.26 -9.67
CA GLU A 210 21.53 1.19 -9.48
C GLU A 210 22.89 1.79 -9.90
N HIS A 211 22.85 2.80 -10.76
CA HIS A 211 23.96 3.73 -10.98
C HIS A 211 23.81 4.93 -10.05
N LYS A 212 24.90 5.24 -9.34
CA LYS A 212 25.07 6.44 -8.50
C LYS A 212 25.21 7.67 -9.39
N GLY A 213 24.39 8.69 -9.12
CA GLY A 213 24.58 10.04 -9.64
C GLY A 213 24.35 11.04 -8.51
N ASN A 214 25.44 11.53 -7.93
CA ASN A 214 25.44 12.70 -7.06
C ASN A 214 25.09 13.93 -7.90
N ASN A 215 24.31 14.87 -7.36
CA ASN A 215 24.56 16.26 -7.72
C ASN A 215 24.35 17.23 -6.54
N ILE A 216 25.35 18.08 -6.47
CA ILE A 216 25.62 19.21 -5.60
C ILE A 216 24.66 20.37 -5.92
N ASN A 217 24.16 21.06 -4.89
CA ASN A 217 23.48 22.36 -5.03
C ASN A 217 24.25 23.41 -4.22
N ILE A 218 24.70 24.45 -4.90
CA ILE A 218 25.41 25.66 -4.44
C ILE A 218 24.74 26.76 -5.31
N CYS A 219 24.15 27.88 -4.87
CA CYS A 219 24.27 28.74 -3.70
C CYS A 219 23.01 29.68 -3.57
N PRO A 220 22.91 30.57 -2.54
CA PRO A 220 21.69 31.17 -1.94
C PRO A 220 21.60 32.71 -2.18
N PRO A 221 21.10 33.62 -1.29
CA PRO A 221 20.07 33.59 -0.21
C PRO A 221 19.04 34.77 -0.29
N ASN A 222 17.91 34.69 0.43
CA ASN A 222 17.47 35.72 1.42
C ASN A 222 16.04 35.49 1.95
N GLY A 223 15.88 35.64 3.27
CA GLY A 223 14.61 36.07 3.90
C GLY A 223 13.85 35.01 4.70
N GLU A 224 14.32 34.71 5.90
CA GLU A 224 13.54 34.11 7.00
C GLU A 224 12.27 34.96 7.33
N PRO A 225 11.16 34.38 7.86
CA PRO A 225 11.15 33.73 9.19
C PRO A 225 10.43 32.37 9.30
N VAL A 226 11.04 31.51 10.12
CA VAL A 226 10.53 30.27 10.75
C VAL A 226 9.55 30.69 11.88
N PRO A 227 8.43 29.98 12.22
CA PRO A 227 8.50 28.62 12.78
C PRO A 227 7.31 27.65 12.60
N THR A 228 7.62 26.38 12.31
CA THR A 228 7.30 25.20 13.16
C THR A 228 7.87 23.94 12.50
N GLU A 229 9.05 23.51 12.94
CA GLU A 229 9.72 22.31 12.47
C GLU A 229 9.00 21.04 12.95
N LYS A 230 8.36 20.31 12.03
CA LYS A 230 8.39 18.84 12.07
C LYS A 230 9.52 18.41 11.17
N LEU A 231 10.70 18.17 11.77
CA LEU A 231 11.85 17.62 11.07
C LEU A 231 11.43 16.32 10.38
N LYS A 232 11.65 16.23 9.06
CA LYS A 232 11.65 14.95 8.35
C LYS A 232 12.89 14.18 8.82
N GLU A 233 12.78 13.49 9.96
CA GLU A 233 13.91 12.77 10.54
C GLU A 233 14.33 11.60 9.63
N ASN A 234 15.54 11.76 9.08
CA ASN A 234 16.22 10.73 8.33
C ASN A 234 17.07 9.89 9.30
N PHE A 235 16.48 8.82 9.86
CA PHE A 235 17.13 7.94 10.84
C PHE A 235 18.25 7.03 10.28
N LYS A 236 18.93 7.43 9.21
CA LYS A 236 19.86 6.55 8.49
C LYS A 236 21.01 6.08 9.38
N ASN A 237 21.55 6.96 10.21
CA ASN A 237 22.71 6.67 11.05
C ASN A 237 22.30 5.80 12.25
N GLU A 238 21.17 6.13 12.87
CA GLU A 238 20.56 5.46 14.00
C GLU A 238 20.20 4.00 13.64
N ILE A 239 19.60 3.80 12.46
CA ILE A 239 19.27 2.46 11.98
C ILE A 239 20.54 1.63 11.79
N GLN A 240 21.57 2.22 11.17
CA GLN A 240 22.83 1.53 10.92
C GLN A 240 23.53 1.17 12.24
N GLU A 241 23.50 2.07 13.22
CA GLU A 241 24.08 1.86 14.54
C GLU A 241 23.40 0.71 15.29
N VAL A 242 22.07 0.69 15.35
CA VAL A 242 21.30 -0.40 15.98
C VAL A 242 21.58 -1.73 15.28
N PHE A 243 21.66 -1.72 13.95
CA PHE A 243 21.91 -2.93 13.16
C PHE A 243 23.30 -3.52 13.39
N GLU A 244 24.35 -2.69 13.39
CA GLU A 244 25.71 -3.19 13.66
C GLU A 244 25.85 -3.66 15.11
N PHE A 245 25.22 -2.97 16.06
CA PHE A 245 25.18 -3.45 17.45
C PHE A 245 24.55 -4.84 17.55
N TRP A 246 23.39 -5.06 16.91
CA TRP A 246 22.74 -6.38 16.85
C TRP A 246 23.64 -7.46 16.24
N LYS A 247 24.37 -7.15 15.16
CA LYS A 247 25.31 -8.10 14.53
C LYS A 247 26.40 -8.52 15.48
N VAL A 248 26.98 -7.58 16.22
CA VAL A 248 28.03 -7.84 17.21
C VAL A 248 27.47 -8.68 18.37
N THR A 249 26.31 -8.31 18.93
CA THR A 249 25.72 -8.99 20.10
C THR A 249 25.44 -10.47 19.85
N PHE A 250 24.95 -10.83 18.66
CA PHE A 250 24.60 -12.22 18.33
C PHE A 250 25.61 -12.91 17.40
N ASN A 251 26.81 -12.34 17.26
CA ASN A 251 27.89 -12.85 16.40
C ASN A 251 27.39 -13.23 14.98
N LYS A 252 26.59 -12.35 14.38
CA LYS A 252 26.03 -12.58 13.03
C LYS A 252 27.16 -12.50 12.01
N ARG A 253 27.04 -13.31 10.95
CA ARG A 253 28.03 -13.35 9.86
C ARG A 253 28.26 -11.96 9.27
N SER A 254 29.50 -11.68 8.84
CA SER A 254 29.84 -10.44 8.14
C SER A 254 29.01 -10.20 6.88
N THR A 255 28.52 -11.27 6.25
CA THR A 255 27.61 -11.27 5.10
C THR A 255 26.16 -10.91 5.44
N THR A 256 25.83 -10.72 6.72
CA THR A 256 24.47 -10.30 7.13
C THR A 256 24.28 -8.82 6.80
N VAL A 257 23.34 -8.54 5.90
CA VAL A 257 23.05 -7.21 5.37
C VAL A 257 21.82 -6.60 6.03
N LEU A 258 21.84 -5.28 6.19
CA LEU A 258 20.67 -4.48 6.53
C LEU A 258 19.73 -4.43 5.32
N ASP A 259 18.86 -5.43 5.20
CA ASP A 259 17.82 -5.44 4.19
C ASP A 259 16.66 -4.48 4.55
N ASN A 260 15.77 -4.25 3.59
CA ASN A 260 14.63 -3.34 3.76
C ASN A 260 13.68 -3.78 4.89
N LYS A 261 13.58 -5.09 5.21
CA LYS A 261 12.69 -5.57 6.26
C LYS A 261 13.25 -5.20 7.64
N ARG A 262 14.52 -5.50 7.88
CA ARG A 262 15.24 -5.10 9.11
C ARG A 262 15.25 -3.60 9.29
N LYS A 263 15.56 -2.84 8.22
CA LYS A 263 15.52 -1.37 8.22
C LYS A 263 14.15 -0.84 8.64
N THR A 264 13.09 -1.36 8.03
CA THR A 264 11.71 -0.89 8.30
C THR A 264 11.31 -1.16 9.75
N LYS A 265 11.71 -2.31 10.33
CA LYS A 265 11.41 -2.64 11.72
C LYS A 265 12.11 -1.74 12.72
N ILE A 266 13.39 -1.44 12.51
CA ILE A 266 14.15 -0.50 13.35
C ILE A 266 13.57 0.91 13.22
N GLN A 267 13.32 1.36 11.99
CA GLN A 267 12.77 2.69 11.71
C GLN A 267 11.38 2.90 12.31
N ALA A 268 10.53 1.86 12.32
CA ALA A 268 9.20 1.94 12.93
C ALA A 268 9.28 2.28 14.43
N ARG A 269 10.23 1.68 15.16
CA ARG A 269 10.41 1.96 16.60
C ARG A 269 10.96 3.36 16.83
N LEU A 270 11.92 3.82 16.03
CA LEU A 270 12.44 5.19 16.12
C LEU A 270 11.33 6.24 15.87
N LYS A 271 10.45 5.99 14.89
CA LYS A 271 9.29 6.86 14.62
C LYS A 271 8.24 6.87 15.74
N GLU A 272 8.17 5.81 16.53
CA GLU A 272 7.27 5.69 17.68
C GLU A 272 7.85 6.37 18.93
N GLY A 273 9.06 6.94 18.84
CA GLY A 273 9.70 7.68 19.94
C GLY A 273 10.72 6.88 20.74
N TYR A 274 10.99 5.63 20.37
CA TYR A 274 12.07 4.85 20.99
C TYR A 274 13.43 5.39 20.60
N THR A 275 14.36 5.45 21.55
CA THR A 275 15.73 5.89 21.30
C THR A 275 16.60 4.74 20.79
N VAL A 276 17.71 5.04 20.12
CA VAL A 276 18.74 4.03 19.76
C VAL A 276 19.16 3.20 20.98
N GLN A 277 19.21 3.83 22.15
CA GLN A 277 19.56 3.17 23.40
C GLN A 277 18.51 2.14 23.82
N ASP A 278 17.22 2.44 23.68
CA ASP A 278 16.13 1.50 23.99
C ASP A 278 16.19 0.26 23.10
N LEU A 279 16.45 0.45 21.80
CA LEU A 279 16.63 -0.68 20.88
C LEU A 279 17.86 -1.52 21.23
N LYS A 280 18.97 -0.90 21.64
CA LYS A 280 20.16 -1.61 22.14
C LYS A 280 19.87 -2.39 23.42
N GLN A 281 19.08 -1.83 24.35
CA GLN A 281 18.65 -2.52 25.55
C GLN A 281 17.79 -3.74 25.23
N ALA A 282 16.84 -3.62 24.30
CA ALA A 282 16.05 -4.76 23.82
C ALA A 282 16.94 -5.87 23.24
N ILE A 283 17.94 -5.52 22.44
CA ILE A 283 18.90 -6.49 21.87
C ILE A 283 19.66 -7.22 22.99
N LEU A 284 20.13 -6.49 24.01
CA LEU A 284 20.81 -7.06 25.17
C LEU A 284 19.90 -7.94 26.04
N GLY A 285 18.65 -7.54 26.25
CA GLY A 285 17.69 -8.35 26.99
C GLY A 285 17.35 -9.65 26.27
N CYS A 286 17.20 -9.60 24.95
CA CYS A 286 17.06 -10.81 24.13
C CYS A 286 18.30 -11.72 24.25
N SER A 287 19.52 -11.16 24.26
CA SER A 287 20.75 -11.94 24.45
C SER A 287 20.94 -12.52 25.86
N LYS A 288 20.13 -12.13 26.84
CA LYS A 288 20.12 -12.71 28.19
C LYS A 288 19.09 -13.83 28.33
N SER A 289 18.20 -14.00 27.36
CA SER A 289 17.16 -15.02 27.41
C SER A 289 17.62 -16.33 26.76
N GLU A 290 17.85 -17.34 27.58
CA GLU A 290 18.28 -18.67 27.13
C GLU A 290 17.30 -19.28 26.12
N TYR A 291 15.99 -19.10 26.31
CA TYR A 291 14.95 -19.54 25.38
C TYR A 291 15.12 -18.93 23.97
N HIS A 292 15.39 -17.62 23.88
CA HIS A 292 15.51 -16.93 22.60
C HIS A 292 16.82 -17.27 21.89
N ILE A 293 17.91 -17.48 22.65
CA ILE A 293 19.19 -17.89 22.09
C ILE A 293 19.12 -19.34 21.57
N GLN A 294 18.69 -20.29 22.41
CA GLN A 294 18.64 -21.70 22.04
C GLN A 294 17.63 -21.97 20.92
N GLY A 295 16.50 -21.24 20.91
CA GLY A 295 15.49 -21.32 19.86
C GLY A 295 15.85 -20.59 18.56
N GLY A 296 16.99 -19.88 18.50
CA GLY A 296 17.39 -19.10 17.33
C GLY A 296 16.51 -17.86 17.06
N TYR A 297 15.68 -17.45 18.02
CA TYR A 297 14.76 -16.31 17.94
C TYR A 297 15.45 -14.97 18.21
N THR A 298 16.59 -14.76 17.55
CA THR A 298 17.49 -13.62 17.78
C THR A 298 17.53 -12.65 16.60
N ASP A 299 16.60 -12.77 15.64
CA ASP A 299 16.56 -11.85 14.50
C ASP A 299 16.01 -10.47 14.91
N ILE A 300 16.61 -9.39 14.38
CA ILE A 300 16.22 -8.02 14.70
C ILE A 300 14.78 -7.70 14.25
N GLU A 301 14.25 -8.39 13.23
CA GLU A 301 12.85 -8.27 12.85
C GLU A 301 11.90 -8.79 13.93
N LEU A 302 12.34 -9.77 14.72
CA LEU A 302 11.58 -10.34 15.84
C LEU A 302 11.68 -9.45 17.07
N ILE A 303 12.89 -8.98 17.39
CA ILE A 303 13.14 -8.09 18.54
C ILE A 303 12.39 -6.76 18.33
N CYS A 304 12.44 -6.19 17.13
CA CYS A 304 11.75 -4.94 16.76
C CYS A 304 10.37 -5.19 16.12
N ARG A 305 9.71 -6.32 16.38
CA ARG A 305 8.46 -6.67 15.66
C ARG A 305 7.32 -5.70 15.94
N GLU A 306 7.12 -5.38 17.23
CA GLU A 306 6.06 -4.52 17.79
C GLU A 306 6.55 -3.88 19.10
N ALA A 307 5.99 -2.72 19.46
CA ALA A 307 6.37 -1.94 20.65
C ALA A 307 6.33 -2.79 21.94
N SER A 308 5.24 -3.50 22.19
CA SER A 308 5.06 -4.35 23.37
C SER A 308 6.10 -5.47 23.51
N LYS A 309 6.62 -6.01 22.38
CA LYS A 309 7.72 -6.97 22.41
C LYS A 309 9.05 -6.31 22.69
N LEU A 310 9.28 -5.13 22.12
CA LEU A 310 10.48 -4.35 22.37
C LEU A 310 10.59 -4.01 23.86
N ASP A 311 9.52 -3.51 24.47
CA ASP A 311 9.44 -3.18 25.90
C ASP A 311 9.77 -4.39 26.77
N ARG A 312 9.16 -5.55 26.48
CA ARG A 312 9.43 -6.79 27.19
C ARG A 312 10.91 -7.19 27.12
N PHE A 313 11.56 -6.99 25.98
CA PHE A 313 12.99 -7.25 25.86
C PHE A 313 13.85 -6.21 26.59
N ILE A 314 13.43 -4.94 26.63
CA ILE A 314 14.11 -3.90 27.43
C ILE A 314 14.03 -4.26 28.92
N GLU A 315 12.87 -4.69 29.41
CA GLU A 315 12.70 -5.14 30.80
C GLU A 315 13.61 -6.33 31.15
N MET A 316 13.82 -7.26 30.20
CA MET A 316 14.77 -8.38 30.38
C MET A 316 16.23 -7.94 30.47
N SER A 317 16.59 -6.73 30.05
CA SER A 317 17.97 -6.23 30.13
C SER A 317 18.36 -5.75 31.54
N ASN A 318 17.38 -5.44 32.41
CA ASN A 318 17.55 -4.97 33.78
C ASN A 318 16.99 -5.97 34.81
N PRO A 319 17.82 -6.81 35.46
CA PRO A 319 17.38 -7.53 36.64
C PRO A 319 17.28 -6.54 37.82
N THR A 320 16.05 -6.23 38.24
CA THR A 320 15.61 -5.52 39.48
C THR A 320 15.27 -4.04 39.31
N GLN A 321 13.97 -3.70 39.36
CA GLN A 321 13.36 -3.06 40.55
C GLN A 321 11.89 -3.46 40.69
N VAL A 322 11.59 -3.93 41.91
CA VAL A 322 10.27 -4.24 42.46
C VAL A 322 9.41 -2.97 42.45
N THR A 323 8.24 -3.02 41.83
CA THR A 323 7.18 -2.03 42.07
C THR A 323 6.63 -2.24 43.49
N VAL A 324 7.06 -1.40 44.41
CA VAL A 324 6.41 -1.22 45.72
C VAL A 324 5.06 -0.55 45.45
N HIS A 325 3.97 -1.33 45.53
CA HIS A 325 2.64 -0.77 45.74
C HIS A 325 2.47 -0.39 47.21
N PRO A 326 1.89 0.78 47.54
CA PRO A 326 1.67 1.18 48.92
C PRO A 326 0.64 0.25 49.59
N GLU A 327 0.97 -0.15 50.81
CA GLU A 327 0.19 -0.99 51.69
C GLU A 327 -1.23 -0.44 51.87
N GLY A 328 -2.22 -1.21 51.41
CA GLY A 328 -3.59 -1.17 51.90
C GLY A 328 -3.82 -2.41 52.75
N GLU A 329 -4.07 -2.18 54.04
CA GLU A 329 -4.42 -3.19 55.04
C GLU A 329 -5.51 -4.15 54.55
N SER A 330 -5.28 -5.46 54.68
CA SER A 330 -6.32 -6.41 55.09
C SER A 330 -5.70 -7.73 55.57
N GLU A 331 -6.23 -8.20 56.68
CA GLU A 331 -5.75 -9.30 57.53
C GLU A 331 -5.68 -10.66 56.82
N GLN A 332 -4.65 -11.44 57.15
CA GLN A 332 -4.65 -12.90 56.93
C GLN A 332 -5.37 -13.62 58.09
N PRO A 333 -6.22 -14.64 57.82
CA PRO A 333 -6.53 -15.64 58.82
C PRO A 333 -5.46 -16.75 58.87
N ALA A 334 -5.18 -17.21 60.08
CA ALA A 334 -4.14 -18.16 60.49
C ALA A 334 -4.37 -19.62 60.00
N PRO A 335 -3.35 -20.50 60.10
CA PRO A 335 -3.27 -21.75 59.34
C PRO A 335 -3.92 -22.92 60.07
N THR A 336 -4.64 -23.79 59.34
CA THR A 336 -5.15 -25.06 59.90
C THR A 336 -4.40 -26.25 59.32
N GLN A 337 -3.84 -27.04 60.24
CA GLN A 337 -3.10 -28.27 60.04
C GLN A 337 -3.99 -29.37 59.43
N TYR A 338 -3.48 -30.10 58.43
CA TYR A 338 -4.08 -31.38 58.03
C TYR A 338 -3.38 -32.55 58.74
N LYS A 339 -4.11 -33.20 59.64
CA LYS A 339 -3.81 -34.54 60.16
C LYS A 339 -4.30 -35.58 59.14
N ALA A 340 -3.44 -36.54 58.85
CA ALA A 340 -3.77 -37.77 58.13
C ALA A 340 -4.57 -38.73 59.03
N VAL A 341 -5.66 -39.33 58.52
CA VAL A 341 -6.11 -40.69 58.90
C VAL A 341 -6.92 -41.34 57.76
N LYS A 342 -6.36 -42.47 57.30
CA LYS A 342 -6.93 -43.79 56.90
C LYS A 342 -8.42 -44.00 56.52
N GLU A 343 -8.53 -44.81 55.45
CA GLU A 343 -9.36 -46.02 55.27
C GLU A 343 -10.89 -45.96 55.08
N ARG A 344 -11.31 -46.62 53.97
CA ARG A 344 -12.50 -47.48 53.75
C ARG A 344 -13.87 -46.77 53.82
N TRP A 345 -14.74 -46.85 52.82
CA TRP A 345 -15.22 -48.01 52.04
C TRP A 345 -15.56 -47.64 50.59
#